data_AF-A0A7X7P136-F1
#
_entry.id   AF-A0A7X7P136-F1
#
_cell.length_a   1.000
_cell.length_b   1.000
_cell.length_c   1.000
_cell.angle_alpha   90.00
_cell.angle_beta   90.00
_cell.angle_gamma   90.00
#
_symmetry.space_group_name_H-M   'P 1'
#
loop_
_entity.id
_entity.type
_entity.pdbx_description
1 polymer ?
#
loop_
_entity_poly.entity_id
_entity_poly.type
_entity_poly.pdbx_seq_one_letter_code
_entity_poly.pdbx_strand_id
1 'polypeptide(L)'
;LAPLDPDGILEPEWTNARGAIARFSRGTIEIRLLDIQECPAADLAILQFIVEILKHLVDESLAPRPLQKNQRVADLETLFLGAVQHAEQSVIADRRYLAALGLPRVRAAAARDVLHALLDRVAPENASWRPAIEFILRHGTLARRLLKSAGRRPAHAKLFDTYSRLADALHHGTLFEP
;
A
#
# COMPACT_ATOMS: atom_id res chain seq x y z
N LEU A 1 -4.40 13.85 26.18
CA LEU A 1 -5.85 13.99 25.94
C LEU A 1 -6.59 14.43 27.20
N ALA A 2 -6.27 13.93 28.40
CA ALA A 2 -6.95 14.34 29.64
C ALA A 2 -7.12 15.87 29.88
N PRO A 3 -6.15 16.75 29.57
CA PRO A 3 -6.38 18.21 29.67
C PRO A 3 -7.32 18.80 28.60
N LEU A 4 -7.60 18.04 27.54
CA LEU A 4 -8.40 18.40 26.37
C LEU A 4 -9.72 17.61 26.30
N ASP A 5 -10.02 16.78 27.30
CA ASP A 5 -11.24 15.97 27.42
C ASP A 5 -11.78 16.06 28.86
N PRO A 6 -12.21 17.26 29.31
CA PRO A 6 -12.66 17.48 30.68
C PRO A 6 -13.94 16.67 31.02
N ASP A 7 -14.72 16.31 30.00
CA ASP A 7 -15.97 15.57 30.14
C ASP A 7 -15.77 14.04 30.04
N GLY A 8 -14.54 13.57 29.78
CA GLY A 8 -14.22 12.14 29.68
C GLY A 8 -14.96 11.43 28.53
N ILE A 9 -15.34 12.16 27.49
CA ILE A 9 -16.14 11.64 26.37
C ILE A 9 -15.25 10.88 25.38
N LEU A 10 -13.96 11.22 25.32
CA LEU A 10 -13.04 10.66 24.34
C LEU A 10 -12.45 9.34 24.82
N GLU A 11 -12.99 8.24 24.30
CA GLU A 11 -12.41 6.92 24.51
C GLU A 11 -10.97 6.85 23.96
N PRO A 12 -9.97 6.48 24.79
CA PRO A 12 -8.56 6.40 24.38
C PRO A 12 -8.33 5.48 23.16
N GLU A 13 -9.18 4.46 23.01
CA GLU A 13 -9.14 3.51 21.90
C GLU A 13 -9.60 4.13 20.57
N TRP A 14 -10.44 5.18 20.63
CA TRP A 14 -11.06 5.83 19.47
C TRP A 14 -10.30 7.09 19.05
N THR A 15 -9.59 7.71 20.00
CA THR A 15 -8.69 8.85 19.73
C THR A 15 -7.35 8.45 19.14
N ASN A 16 -7.07 7.15 19.02
CA ASN A 16 -5.86 6.63 18.42
C ASN A 16 -5.95 6.60 16.89
N ALA A 17 -6.03 7.76 16.24
CA ALA A 17 -6.05 7.91 14.77
C ALA A 17 -4.65 7.74 14.15
N ARG A 18 -4.02 6.58 14.37
CA ARG A 18 -2.70 6.23 13.81
C ARG A 18 -2.84 5.32 12.58
N GLY A 19 -1.79 5.24 11.77
CA GLY A 19 -1.74 4.38 10.59
C GLY A 19 -1.91 2.88 10.87
N ALA A 20 -1.66 2.43 12.10
CA ALA A 20 -2.01 1.10 12.57
C ALA A 20 -2.45 1.13 14.04
N ILE A 21 -3.46 0.34 14.39
CA ILE A 21 -4.03 0.30 15.74
C ILE A 21 -4.16 -1.16 16.19
N ALA A 22 -3.56 -1.48 17.35
CA ALA A 22 -3.82 -2.76 18.01
C ALA A 22 -5.23 -2.75 18.62
N ARG A 23 -6.09 -3.66 18.19
CA ARG A 23 -7.45 -3.89 18.71
C ARG A 23 -7.42 -5.12 19.60
N PHE A 24 -6.92 -4.95 20.83
CA PHE A 24 -6.75 -6.07 21.77
C PHE A 24 -8.04 -6.85 22.05
N SER A 25 -9.18 -6.15 22.14
CA SER A 25 -10.51 -6.77 22.32
C SER A 25 -10.92 -7.71 21.18
N ARG A 26 -10.30 -7.59 20.00
CA ARG A 26 -10.56 -8.42 18.82
C ARG A 26 -9.37 -9.32 18.46
N GLY A 27 -8.24 -9.19 19.15
CA GLY A 27 -7.00 -9.89 18.79
C GLY A 27 -6.46 -9.51 17.40
N THR A 28 -6.72 -8.28 16.93
CA THR A 28 -6.33 -7.83 15.58
C THR A 28 -5.46 -6.58 15.57
N ILE A 29 -4.79 -6.34 14.44
CA ILE A 29 -4.16 -5.05 14.12
C ILE A 29 -4.93 -4.46 12.94
N GLU A 30 -5.46 -3.25 13.11
CA GLU A 30 -6.16 -2.49 12.08
C GLU A 30 -5.14 -1.60 11.35
N ILE A 31 -4.89 -1.86 10.06
CA ILE A 31 -4.02 -1.04 9.20
C ILE A 31 -4.89 -0.06 8.42
N ARG A 32 -4.61 1.25 8.52
CA ARG A 32 -5.47 2.34 8.01
C ARG A 32 -4.77 3.25 7.01
N LEU A 33 -3.81 2.70 6.28
CA LEU A 33 -2.96 3.47 5.34
C LEU A 33 -3.43 3.40 3.89
N LEU A 34 -4.43 2.57 3.57
CA LEU A 34 -4.89 2.38 2.19
C LEU A 34 -5.89 3.46 1.80
N ASP A 35 -5.66 4.04 0.62
CA ASP A 35 -6.64 4.83 -0.11
C ASP A 35 -7.58 3.93 -0.91
N ILE A 36 -8.84 4.36 -1.04
CA ILE A 36 -9.82 3.69 -1.92
C ILE A 36 -9.37 3.81 -3.38
N GLN A 37 -9.49 2.72 -4.12
CA GLN A 37 -9.11 2.64 -5.53
C GLN A 37 -10.28 2.95 -6.47
N GLU A 38 -10.03 2.86 -7.78
CA GLU A 38 -11.02 3.18 -8.81
C GLU A 38 -12.26 2.27 -8.80
N CYS A 39 -12.15 1.06 -8.28
CA CYS A 39 -13.23 0.10 -8.21
C CYS A 39 -12.99 -0.97 -7.13
N PRO A 40 -14.05 -1.65 -6.63
CA PRO A 40 -13.92 -2.69 -5.62
C PRO A 40 -12.99 -3.84 -6.00
N ALA A 41 -12.86 -4.15 -7.30
CA ALA A 41 -11.94 -5.18 -7.77
C ALA A 41 -10.48 -4.81 -7.50
N ALA A 42 -10.11 -3.53 -7.69
CA ALA A 42 -8.78 -3.02 -7.37
C ALA A 42 -8.53 -3.03 -5.86
N ASP A 43 -9.50 -2.57 -5.06
CA ASP A 43 -9.41 -2.59 -3.59
C ASP A 43 -9.17 -4.01 -3.07
N LEU A 44 -10.00 -4.97 -3.51
CA LEU A 44 -9.88 -6.37 -3.10
C LEU A 44 -8.57 -6.99 -3.58
N ALA A 45 -8.09 -6.66 -4.78
CA ALA A 45 -6.81 -7.18 -5.24
C ALA A 45 -5.64 -6.71 -4.36
N ILE A 46 -5.60 -5.42 -4.02
CA ILE A 46 -4.56 -4.85 -3.13
C ILE A 46 -4.66 -5.48 -1.73
N LEU A 47 -5.87 -5.63 -1.20
CA LEU A 47 -6.08 -6.28 0.10
C LEU A 47 -5.59 -7.73 0.09
N GLN A 48 -5.91 -8.51 -0.94
CA GLN A 48 -5.46 -9.90 -1.03
C GLN A 48 -3.94 -10.00 -1.14
N PHE A 49 -3.31 -9.11 -1.92
CA PHE A 49 -1.85 -9.09 -2.01
C PHE A 49 -1.19 -8.77 -0.67
N ILE A 50 -1.72 -7.78 0.07
CA ILE A 50 -1.23 -7.44 1.42
C ILE A 50 -1.42 -8.64 2.36
N VAL A 51 -2.57 -9.32 2.31
CA VAL A 51 -2.83 -10.51 3.12
C VAL A 51 -1.80 -11.61 2.84
N GLU A 52 -1.49 -11.89 1.57
CA GLU A 52 -0.46 -12.89 1.24
C GLU A 52 0.93 -12.46 1.73
N ILE A 53 1.33 -11.20 1.56
CA ILE A 53 2.59 -10.69 2.12
C ILE A 53 2.62 -10.89 3.65
N LEU A 54 1.53 -10.56 4.35
CA LEU A 54 1.46 -10.67 5.81
C LEU A 54 1.55 -12.12 6.29
N LYS A 55 0.87 -13.08 5.63
CA LYS A 55 0.99 -14.51 5.93
C LYS A 55 2.45 -14.95 5.85
N HIS A 56 3.13 -14.57 4.77
CA HIS A 56 4.53 -14.91 4.50
C HIS A 56 5.55 -14.19 5.41
N LEU A 57 5.17 -13.05 6.01
CA LEU A 57 5.95 -12.41 7.07
C LEU A 57 5.76 -13.15 8.41
N VAL A 58 4.52 -13.47 8.77
CA VAL A 58 4.17 -14.11 10.05
C VAL A 58 4.73 -15.54 10.14
N ASP A 59 4.71 -16.29 9.03
CA ASP A 59 5.24 -17.65 8.94
C ASP A 59 6.78 -17.72 8.77
N GLU A 60 7.46 -16.58 8.67
CA GLU A 60 8.91 -16.43 8.47
C GLU A 60 9.46 -16.96 7.14
N SER A 61 8.63 -17.21 6.14
CA SER A 61 9.05 -17.74 4.83
C SER A 61 9.76 -16.72 3.94
N LEU A 62 9.56 -15.41 4.18
CA LEU A 62 10.36 -14.35 3.54
C LEU A 62 11.72 -14.20 4.23
N ALA A 63 11.71 -14.11 5.56
CA ALA A 63 12.89 -13.96 6.39
C ALA A 63 12.61 -14.37 7.85
N PRO A 64 13.61 -14.82 8.62
CA PRO A 64 13.46 -15.09 10.05
C PRO A 64 13.03 -13.85 10.85
N ARG A 65 12.23 -14.05 11.91
CA ARG A 65 11.75 -13.00 12.84
C ARG A 65 12.86 -12.07 13.34
N PRO A 66 14.07 -12.53 13.71
CA PRO A 66 15.14 -11.63 14.12
C PRO A 66 15.52 -10.58 13.08
N LEU A 67 15.49 -10.92 11.78
CA LEU A 67 15.75 -9.95 10.71
C LEU A 67 14.58 -8.98 10.54
N GLN A 68 13.34 -9.49 10.60
CA GLN A 68 12.14 -8.67 10.52
C GLN A 68 12.03 -7.65 11.67
N LYS A 69 12.49 -8.03 12.88
CA LYS A 69 12.51 -7.16 14.06
C LYS A 69 13.70 -6.20 14.10
N ASN A 70 14.74 -6.43 13.32
CA ASN A 70 15.95 -5.60 13.30
C ASN A 70 15.79 -4.37 12.39
N GLN A 71 14.73 -3.60 12.61
CA GLN A 71 14.42 -2.39 11.85
C GLN A 71 14.37 -1.21 12.81
N ARG A 72 15.00 -0.08 12.44
CA ARG A 72 14.87 1.15 13.24
C ARG A 72 13.66 1.92 12.76
N VAL A 73 12.90 2.45 13.69
CA VAL A 73 11.69 3.24 13.41
C VAL A 73 12.00 4.41 12.46
N ALA A 74 13.12 5.12 12.66
CA ALA A 74 13.52 6.24 11.79
C ALA A 74 13.76 5.83 10.32
N ASP A 75 14.25 4.61 10.07
CA ASP A 75 14.44 4.13 8.70
C ASP A 75 13.10 3.79 8.06
N LEU A 76 12.20 3.16 8.83
CA LEU A 76 10.84 2.85 8.39
C LEU A 76 10.04 4.11 8.10
N GLU A 77 10.17 5.15 8.92
CA GLU A 77 9.57 6.48 8.70
C GLU A 77 10.08 7.09 7.39
N THR A 78 11.40 7.05 7.16
CA THR A 78 11.99 7.55 5.90
C THR A 78 11.43 6.82 4.69
N LEU A 79 11.34 5.48 4.75
CA LEU A 79 10.75 4.67 3.68
C LEU A 79 9.27 4.98 3.46
N PHE A 80 8.51 5.13 4.55
CA PHE A 80 7.09 5.47 4.51
C PHE A 80 6.85 6.84 3.85
N LEU A 81 7.55 7.89 4.30
CA LEU A 81 7.42 9.22 3.74
C LEU A 81 7.87 9.27 2.26
N GLY A 82 8.93 8.52 1.92
CA GLY A 82 9.35 8.35 0.53
C GLY A 82 8.26 7.70 -0.32
N ALA A 83 7.58 6.67 0.20
CA ALA A 83 6.45 6.02 -0.48
C ALA A 83 5.24 6.94 -0.60
N VAL A 84 4.94 7.78 0.39
CA VAL A 84 3.89 8.81 0.27
C VAL A 84 4.19 9.80 -0.85
N GLN A 85 5.44 10.25 -0.97
CA GLN A 85 5.83 11.26 -1.96
C GLN A 85 5.99 10.70 -3.37
N HIS A 86 6.57 9.51 -3.51
CA HIS A 86 7.00 8.95 -4.80
C HIS A 86 6.21 7.70 -5.22
N ALA A 87 5.39 7.14 -4.33
CA ALA A 87 4.60 5.94 -4.55
C ALA A 87 5.47 4.77 -5.02
N GLU A 88 5.07 4.09 -6.10
CA GLU A 88 5.74 2.91 -6.64
C GLU A 88 7.17 3.19 -7.16
N GLN A 89 7.53 4.47 -7.29
CA GLN A 89 8.86 4.93 -7.73
C GLN A 89 9.80 5.25 -6.57
N SER A 90 9.33 5.17 -5.32
CA SER A 90 10.17 5.39 -4.14
C SER A 90 11.36 4.43 -4.16
N VAL A 91 12.58 4.95 -3.99
CA VAL A 91 13.79 4.13 -3.96
C VAL A 91 14.01 3.60 -2.56
N ILE A 92 14.02 2.27 -2.45
CA ILE A 92 14.29 1.55 -1.20
C ILE A 92 15.75 1.10 -1.24
N ALA A 93 16.60 1.74 -0.44
CA ALA A 93 18.03 1.44 -0.33
C ALA A 93 18.44 0.85 1.03
N ASP A 94 17.52 0.74 2.00
CA ASP A 94 17.82 0.09 3.28
C ASP A 94 17.94 -1.42 3.07
N ARG A 95 19.18 -1.91 3.16
CA ARG A 95 19.52 -3.33 2.96
C ARG A 95 18.94 -4.24 4.04
N ARG A 96 18.73 -3.76 5.27
CA ARG A 96 18.09 -4.55 6.35
C ARG A 96 16.61 -4.70 6.08
N TYR A 97 15.97 -3.64 5.57
CA TYR A 97 14.57 -3.70 5.17
C TYR A 97 14.37 -4.67 3.99
N LEU A 98 15.19 -4.56 2.94
CA LEU A 98 15.15 -5.47 1.79
C LEU A 98 15.44 -6.93 2.20
N ALA A 99 16.40 -7.15 3.11
CA ALA A 99 16.67 -8.49 3.64
C ALA A 99 15.49 -9.06 4.44
N ALA A 100 14.78 -8.24 5.21
CA ALA A 100 13.56 -8.64 5.94
C ALA A 100 12.40 -9.02 4.99
N LEU A 101 12.40 -8.49 3.76
CA LEU A 101 11.47 -8.86 2.70
C LEU A 101 11.95 -10.06 1.85
N GLY A 102 13.03 -10.74 2.27
CA GLY A 102 13.57 -11.90 1.55
C GLY A 102 14.43 -11.56 0.33
N LEU A 103 14.92 -10.31 0.23
CA LEU A 103 15.72 -9.79 -0.89
C LEU A 103 17.14 -9.37 -0.46
N PRO A 104 17.95 -10.23 0.20
CA PRO A 104 19.21 -9.84 0.84
C PRO A 104 20.32 -9.43 -0.15
N ARG A 105 20.19 -9.78 -1.43
CA ARG A 105 21.15 -9.45 -2.48
C ARG A 105 20.85 -8.11 -3.17
N VAL A 106 19.65 -7.58 -3.01
CA VAL A 106 19.24 -6.30 -3.59
C VAL A 106 19.88 -5.17 -2.78
N ARG A 107 20.56 -4.24 -3.46
CA ARG A 107 21.22 -3.09 -2.82
C ARG A 107 20.31 -1.87 -2.75
N ALA A 108 19.59 -1.62 -3.84
CA ALA A 108 18.53 -0.63 -3.93
C ALA A 108 17.59 -1.03 -5.07
N ALA A 109 16.31 -0.73 -4.93
CA ALA A 109 15.29 -0.96 -5.96
C ALA A 109 14.14 0.04 -5.81
N ALA A 110 13.38 0.29 -6.88
CA ALA A 110 12.14 1.02 -6.73
C ALA A 110 11.09 0.15 -6.00
N ALA A 111 10.18 0.77 -5.27
CA ALA A 111 9.13 0.07 -4.53
C ALA A 111 8.31 -0.87 -5.42
N ARG A 112 8.03 -0.49 -6.67
CA ARG A 112 7.37 -1.36 -7.65
C ARG A 112 8.12 -2.66 -7.91
N ASP A 113 9.46 -2.61 -7.98
CA ASP A 113 10.29 -3.77 -8.31
C ASP A 113 10.37 -4.71 -7.10
N VAL A 114 10.42 -4.14 -5.89
CA VAL A 114 10.32 -4.89 -4.63
C VAL A 114 8.96 -5.58 -4.53
N LEU A 115 7.86 -4.87 -4.81
CA LEU A 115 6.52 -5.43 -4.81
C LEU A 115 6.33 -6.48 -5.91
N HIS A 116 6.94 -6.32 -7.08
CA HIS A 116 6.90 -7.34 -8.14
C HIS A 116 7.60 -8.62 -7.70
N ALA A 117 8.78 -8.51 -7.08
CA ALA A 117 9.49 -9.67 -6.54
C ALA A 117 8.72 -10.35 -5.40
N LEU A 118 7.99 -9.58 -4.59
CA LEU A 118 7.09 -10.15 -3.59
C LEU A 118 5.90 -10.85 -4.24
N LEU A 119 5.26 -10.24 -5.25
CA LEU A 119 4.14 -10.83 -5.97
C LEU A 119 4.49 -12.23 -6.51
N ASP A 120 5.64 -12.35 -7.17
CA ASP A 120 6.11 -13.62 -7.73
C ASP A 120 6.42 -14.68 -6.66
N ARG A 121 6.64 -14.26 -5.42
CA ARG A 121 6.99 -15.15 -4.31
C ARG A 121 5.80 -15.54 -3.43
N VAL A 122 4.83 -14.66 -3.25
CA VAL A 122 3.75 -14.83 -2.27
C VAL A 122 2.40 -15.10 -2.93
N ALA A 123 2.22 -14.75 -4.21
CA ALA A 123 0.95 -14.99 -4.87
C ALA A 123 0.80 -16.48 -5.23
N PRO A 124 -0.34 -17.11 -4.90
CA PRO A 124 -0.69 -18.41 -5.45
C PRO A 124 -0.73 -18.38 -6.98
N GLU A 125 -0.34 -19.48 -7.65
CA GLU A 125 -0.26 -19.56 -9.11
C GLU A 125 -1.59 -19.20 -9.81
N ASN A 126 -2.73 -19.53 -9.20
CA ASN A 126 -4.08 -19.30 -9.72
C ASN A 126 -4.79 -18.11 -9.05
N ALA A 127 -4.04 -17.20 -8.43
CA ALA A 127 -4.61 -16.02 -7.78
C ALA A 127 -5.37 -15.13 -8.78
N SER A 128 -6.69 -15.11 -8.69
CA SER A 128 -7.57 -14.32 -9.57
C SER A 128 -7.33 -12.81 -9.48
N TRP A 129 -6.74 -12.33 -8.38
CA TRP A 129 -6.38 -10.94 -8.14
C TRP A 129 -5.01 -10.54 -8.72
N ARG A 130 -4.15 -11.51 -9.07
CA ARG A 130 -2.79 -11.25 -9.57
C ARG A 130 -2.76 -10.32 -10.80
N PRO A 131 -3.63 -10.48 -11.83
CA PRO A 131 -3.61 -9.60 -13.00
C PRO A 131 -3.84 -8.12 -12.66
N ALA A 132 -4.66 -7.82 -11.66
CA ALA A 132 -4.90 -6.45 -11.24
C ALA A 132 -3.67 -5.82 -10.56
N ILE A 133 -2.93 -6.59 -9.76
CA ILE A 133 -1.67 -6.13 -9.17
C ILE A 133 -0.59 -5.94 -10.24
N GLU A 134 -0.46 -6.88 -11.18
CA GLU A 134 0.47 -6.75 -12.32
C GLU A 134 0.17 -5.48 -13.13
N PHE A 135 -1.10 -5.18 -13.38
CA PHE A 135 -1.51 -3.94 -14.02
C PHE A 135 -1.07 -2.71 -13.21
N ILE A 136 -1.33 -2.68 -11.89
CA ILE A 136 -0.95 -1.56 -11.03
C ILE A 136 0.57 -1.36 -11.01
N LEU A 137 1.36 -2.43 -10.88
CA LEU A 137 2.82 -2.36 -10.87
C LEU A 137 3.38 -1.91 -12.23
N ARG A 138 2.74 -2.29 -13.32
CA ARG A 138 3.13 -1.90 -14.69
C ARG A 138 2.79 -0.44 -15.01
N HIS A 139 1.58 0.00 -14.68
CA HIS A 139 1.06 1.30 -15.11
C HIS A 139 1.25 2.42 -14.06
N GLY A 140 1.57 2.05 -12.82
CA GLY A 140 1.72 2.93 -11.66
C GLY A 140 0.44 3.02 -10.84
N THR A 141 0.49 3.70 -9.69
CA THR A 141 -0.69 3.92 -8.82
C THR A 141 -1.82 4.67 -9.53
N LEU A 142 -3.05 4.58 -8.99
CA LEU A 142 -4.19 5.35 -9.50
C LEU A 142 -3.87 6.84 -9.62
N ALA A 143 -3.26 7.45 -8.59
CA ALA A 143 -2.85 8.86 -8.64
C ALA A 143 -1.96 9.18 -9.85
N ARG A 144 -1.02 8.29 -10.18
CA ARG A 144 -0.13 8.48 -11.33
C ARG A 144 -0.82 8.22 -12.66
N ARG A 145 -1.76 7.27 -12.72
CA ARG A 145 -2.61 7.06 -13.91
C ARG A 145 -3.53 8.25 -14.17
N LEU A 146 -4.16 8.80 -13.13
CA LEU A 146 -4.95 10.02 -13.21
C LEU A 146 -4.11 11.21 -13.67
N LEU A 147 -2.91 11.40 -13.12
CA LEU A 147 -2.00 12.47 -13.53
C LEU A 147 -1.55 12.34 -15.00
N LYS A 148 -1.30 11.10 -15.48
CA LYS A 148 -1.00 10.84 -16.90
C LYS A 148 -2.19 11.22 -17.79
N SER A 149 -3.41 10.89 -17.37
CA SER A 149 -4.62 11.16 -18.13
C SER A 149 -4.99 12.64 -18.15
N ALA A 150 -4.94 13.32 -17.00
CA ALA A 150 -5.29 14.73 -16.86
C ALA A 150 -4.19 15.67 -17.39
N GLY A 151 -2.91 15.28 -17.26
CA GLY A 151 -1.76 16.13 -17.52
C GLY A 151 -1.40 17.03 -16.32
N ARG A 152 -0.26 17.74 -16.41
CA ARG A 152 0.31 18.50 -15.28
C ARG A 152 -0.42 19.80 -14.94
N ARG A 153 -1.18 20.36 -15.91
CA ARG A 153 -1.94 21.61 -15.78
C ARG A 153 -3.26 21.48 -16.54
N PRO A 154 -4.19 20.65 -16.06
CA PRO A 154 -5.42 20.38 -16.79
C PRO A 154 -6.35 21.59 -16.74
N ALA A 155 -7.03 21.86 -17.86
CA ALA A 155 -8.21 22.71 -17.85
C ALA A 155 -9.39 21.97 -17.17
N HIS A 156 -10.40 22.71 -16.72
CA HIS A 156 -11.60 22.14 -16.10
C HIS A 156 -12.23 21.01 -16.94
N ALA A 157 -12.38 21.22 -18.25
CA ALA A 157 -12.94 20.21 -19.14
C ALA A 157 -12.13 18.91 -19.17
N LYS A 158 -10.80 19.00 -19.06
CA LYS A 158 -9.94 17.81 -19.05
C LYS A 158 -10.03 17.05 -17.73
N LEU A 159 -10.11 17.76 -16.61
CA LEU A 159 -10.38 17.14 -15.31
C LEU A 159 -11.74 16.43 -15.31
N PHE A 160 -12.78 17.10 -15.82
CA PHE A 160 -14.12 16.52 -15.91
C PHE A 160 -14.10 15.21 -16.72
N ASP A 161 -13.51 15.23 -17.91
CA ASP A 161 -13.32 14.03 -18.75
C ASP A 161 -12.59 12.89 -18.02
N THR A 162 -11.46 13.19 -17.36
CA THR A 162 -10.70 12.19 -16.59
C THR A 162 -11.54 11.59 -15.45
N TYR A 163 -12.29 12.39 -14.71
CA TYR A 163 -13.14 11.90 -13.62
C TYR A 163 -14.41 11.19 -14.11
N SER A 164 -14.95 11.57 -15.27
CA SER A 164 -16.03 10.80 -15.92
C SER A 164 -15.56 9.40 -16.28
N ARG A 165 -14.36 9.26 -16.87
CA ARG A 165 -13.75 7.94 -17.13
C ARG A 165 -13.48 7.14 -15.86
N LEU A 166 -13.09 7.81 -14.77
CA LEU A 166 -12.94 7.17 -13.46
C LEU A 166 -14.28 6.64 -12.92
N ALA A 167 -15.36 7.43 -13.07
CA ALA A 167 -16.70 6.99 -12.71
C ALA A 167 -17.19 5.82 -13.58
N ASP A 168 -16.86 5.81 -14.87
CA ASP A 168 -17.14 4.69 -15.76
C ASP A 168 -16.39 3.42 -15.32
N ALA A 169 -15.11 3.54 -14.94
CA ALA A 169 -14.33 2.42 -14.41
C ALA A 169 -14.96 1.84 -13.13
N LEU A 170 -15.43 2.71 -12.23
CA LEU A 170 -16.18 2.29 -11.04
C LEU A 170 -17.47 1.55 -11.41
N HIS A 171 -18.25 2.10 -12.34
CA HIS A 171 -19.53 1.52 -12.77
C HIS A 171 -19.36 0.12 -13.37
N HIS A 172 -18.32 -0.08 -14.19
CA HIS A 172 -18.06 -1.35 -14.86
C HIS A 172 -17.16 -2.31 -14.05
N GLY A 173 -16.64 -1.88 -12.90
CA GLY A 173 -15.72 -2.69 -12.09
C GLY A 173 -14.37 -2.95 -12.77
N THR A 174 -13.90 -2.03 -13.61
CA THR A 174 -12.65 -2.15 -14.36
C THR A 174 -11.56 -1.25 -13.81
N LEU A 175 -10.31 -1.52 -14.17
CA LEU A 175 -9.17 -0.68 -13.77
C LEU A 175 -9.15 0.59 -14.61
N PHE A 176 -8.73 1.70 -14.00
CA PHE A 176 -8.61 2.97 -14.71
C PHE A 176 -7.36 2.94 -15.60
N GLU A 177 -7.56 2.90 -16.90
CA GLU A 177 -6.50 3.03 -17.90
C GLU A 177 -6.20 4.52 -18.15
N PRO A 178 -4.92 4.95 -18.11
CA PRO A 178 -4.54 6.36 -18.29
C PRO A 178 -4.86 6.91 -19.69
#